data_AF-A0A7V3W2C3-F1
#
_entry.id   AF-A0A7V3W2C3-F1
#
_cell.length_a   1.000
_cell.length_b   1.000
_cell.length_c   1.000
_cell.angle_alpha   90.00
_cell.angle_beta   90.00
_cell.angle_gamma   90.00
#
_symmetry.space_group_name_H-M   'P 1'
#
loop_
_entity.id
_entity.type
_entity.pdbx_description
1 polymer ?
#
loop_
_entity_poly.entity_id
_entity_poly.type
_entity_poly.pdbx_seq_one_letter_code
_entity_poly.pdbx_strand_id
1 'polypeptide(L)'
;GAPLFRQFLGFNQLIKPEELPAIKLFTNSLEQKYSENARRQVNLDPGYLSLDALVLATGKHSPHRIYLRDGIWADLHLLYRGGSFKPLEWTYPDYGSEPIIELCNRLRESLKARLKKRETGHDE
;
A
#
# COMPACT_ATOMS: atom_id res chain seq x y z
N GLY A 1 8.88 21.45 -13.86
CA GLY A 1 8.49 21.15 -12.47
C GLY A 1 9.72 20.67 -11.73
N ALA A 2 9.88 21.05 -10.45
CA ALA A 2 10.95 20.51 -9.60
C ALA A 2 10.86 18.97 -9.53
N PRO A 3 11.96 18.24 -9.28
CA PRO A 3 11.93 16.79 -9.20
C PRO A 3 11.00 16.33 -8.06
N LEU A 4 10.14 15.35 -8.35
CA LEU A 4 9.32 14.67 -7.34
C LEU A 4 10.19 13.59 -6.70
N PHE A 5 10.35 13.68 -5.38
CA PHE A 5 11.01 12.63 -4.59
C PHE A 5 9.97 11.63 -4.09
N ARG A 6 10.28 10.35 -4.19
CA ARG A 6 9.43 9.27 -3.68
C ARG A 6 10.18 8.43 -2.66
N GLN A 7 9.50 8.09 -1.58
CA GLN A 7 9.99 7.19 -0.55
C GLN A 7 8.94 6.10 -0.30
N PHE A 8 9.42 4.88 -0.03
CA PHE A 8 8.59 3.75 0.36
C PHE A 8 8.97 3.34 1.78
N LEU A 9 7.96 3.22 2.64
CA LEU A 9 8.12 2.84 4.03
C LEU A 9 7.35 1.55 4.27
N GLY A 10 8.03 0.53 4.80
CA GLY A 10 7.42 -0.70 5.26
C GLY A 10 7.39 -0.73 6.78
N PHE A 11 6.25 -1.09 7.37
CA PHE A 11 6.07 -1.17 8.82
C PHE A 11 6.10 -2.62 9.30
N ASN A 12 6.55 -2.82 10.54
CA ASN A 12 6.64 -4.16 11.13
C ASN A 12 5.32 -4.65 11.72
N GLN A 13 4.49 -3.72 12.20
CA GLN A 13 3.16 -4.00 12.69
C GLN A 13 2.27 -4.47 11.54
N LEU A 14 1.71 -5.66 11.67
CA LEU A 14 0.71 -6.16 10.74
C LEU A 14 -0.63 -5.49 11.02
N ILE A 15 -1.37 -5.20 9.96
CA ILE A 15 -2.74 -4.70 10.02
C ILE A 15 -3.69 -5.76 9.46
N LYS A 16 -4.95 -5.67 9.82
CA LYS A 16 -6.04 -6.35 9.11
C LYS A 16 -6.51 -5.48 7.95
N PRO A 17 -6.93 -6.06 6.81
CA PRO A 17 -7.36 -5.29 5.63
C PRO A 17 -8.47 -4.27 5.92
N GLU A 18 -9.39 -4.54 6.84
CA GLU A 18 -10.49 -3.64 7.24
C GLU A 18 -10.03 -2.34 7.94
N GLU A 19 -8.77 -2.29 8.38
CA GLU A 19 -8.15 -1.09 8.96
C GLU A 19 -7.71 -0.09 7.88
N LEU A 20 -7.54 -0.55 6.64
CA LEU A 20 -7.02 0.26 5.53
C LEU A 20 -7.79 1.58 5.28
N PRO A 21 -9.14 1.63 5.33
CA PRO A 21 -9.88 2.89 5.23
C PRO A 21 -9.53 3.91 6.30
N ALA A 22 -9.42 3.47 7.56
CA ALA A 22 -9.10 4.34 8.69
C ALA A 22 -7.68 4.90 8.54
N ILE A 23 -6.73 4.07 8.09
CA ILE A 23 -5.35 4.50 7.79
C ILE A 23 -5.36 5.55 6.67
N LYS A 24 -6.14 5.37 5.60
CA LYS A 24 -6.22 6.36 4.52
C LYS A 24 -6.80 7.69 4.97
N LEU A 25 -7.88 7.66 5.75
CA LEU A 25 -8.47 8.87 6.33
C LEU A 25 -7.47 9.60 7.23
N PHE A 26 -6.73 8.87 8.06
CA PHE A 26 -5.64 9.43 8.86
C PHE A 26 -4.56 10.08 7.98
N THR A 27 -4.07 9.39 6.94
CA THR A 27 -3.06 9.99 6.05
C THR A 27 -3.58 11.22 5.30
N ASN A 28 -4.85 11.24 4.90
CA ASN A 28 -5.47 12.41 4.28
C ASN A 28 -5.50 13.60 5.25
N SER A 29 -5.80 13.34 6.53
CA SER A 29 -5.77 14.38 7.56
C SER A 29 -4.37 14.95 7.78
N LEU A 30 -3.33 14.12 7.68
CA LEU A 30 -1.93 14.56 7.74
C LEU A 30 -1.58 15.44 6.52
N GLU A 31 -1.91 14.99 5.30
CA GLU A 31 -1.70 15.80 4.09
C GLU A 31 -2.35 17.18 4.22
N GLN A 32 -3.58 17.24 4.75
CA GLN A 32 -4.30 18.49 4.97
C GLN A 32 -3.63 19.35 6.05
N LYS A 33 -3.23 18.76 7.17
CA LYS A 33 -2.57 19.46 8.28
C LYS A 33 -1.27 20.13 7.85
N TYR A 34 -0.52 19.50 6.96
CA TYR A 34 0.77 20.01 6.44
C TYR A 34 0.64 20.68 5.06
N SER A 35 -0.58 21.02 4.63
CA SER A 35 -0.79 21.78 3.40
C SER A 35 -0.42 23.25 3.60
N GLU A 36 0.18 23.87 2.59
CA GLU A 36 0.48 25.31 2.59
C GLU A 36 -0.31 25.99 1.49
N ASN A 37 -0.92 27.14 1.76
CA ASN A 37 -1.74 27.88 0.79
C ASN A 37 -2.81 27.01 0.11
N ALA A 38 -3.46 26.13 0.89
CA ALA A 38 -4.43 25.14 0.40
C ALA A 38 -3.90 24.15 -0.65
N ARG A 39 -2.58 24.00 -0.77
CA ARG A 39 -1.92 23.02 -1.64
C ARG A 39 -1.24 21.96 -0.81
N ARG A 40 -1.48 20.70 -1.17
CA ARG A 40 -0.79 19.55 -0.59
C ARG A 40 0.70 19.62 -0.91
N GLN A 41 1.52 19.46 0.13
CA GLN A 41 2.98 19.40 -0.01
C GLN A 41 3.49 17.99 -0.29
N VAL A 42 2.73 16.98 0.16
CA VAL A 42 3.06 15.55 0.00
C VAL A 42 1.82 14.77 -0.41
N ASN A 43 2.02 13.61 -1.03
CA ASN A 43 0.98 12.60 -1.24
C ASN A 43 1.39 11.34 -0.49
N LEU A 44 0.49 10.83 0.34
CA LEU A 44 0.63 9.64 1.15
C LEU A 44 -0.34 8.58 0.62
N ASP A 45 0.21 7.51 0.05
CA ASP A 45 -0.54 6.40 -0.52
C ASP A 45 -0.38 5.17 0.39
N PRO A 46 -1.17 5.07 1.48
CA PRO A 46 -1.11 3.89 2.34
C PRO A 46 -1.67 2.67 1.61
N GLY A 47 -1.13 1.51 1.97
CA GLY A 47 -1.52 0.22 1.43
C GLY A 47 -1.03 -0.89 2.33
N TYR A 48 -1.41 -2.12 1.99
CA TYR A 48 -0.83 -3.32 2.59
C TYR A 48 -0.26 -4.23 1.51
N LEU A 49 0.78 -4.95 1.89
CA LEU A 49 1.31 -6.07 1.12
C LEU A 49 0.86 -7.36 1.81
N SER A 50 0.27 -8.26 1.02
CA SER A 50 -0.05 -9.63 1.39
C SER A 50 0.90 -10.60 0.67
N LEU A 51 0.76 -11.90 0.90
CA LEU A 51 1.52 -12.89 0.15
C LEU A 51 1.16 -12.93 -1.35
N ASP A 52 -0.02 -12.42 -1.70
CA ASP A 52 -0.60 -12.52 -3.04
C ASP A 52 -0.67 -11.18 -3.77
N ALA A 53 -0.66 -10.04 -3.06
CA ALA A 53 -0.94 -8.74 -3.66
C ALA A 53 -0.38 -7.55 -2.87
N LEU A 54 -0.11 -6.46 -3.60
CA LEU A 54 -0.03 -5.10 -3.05
C LEU A 54 -1.36 -4.40 -3.30
N VAL A 55 -2.00 -3.91 -2.25
CA VAL A 55 -3.27 -3.17 -2.31
C VAL A 55 -3.07 -1.78 -1.71
N LEU A 56 -3.48 -0.75 -2.44
CA LEU A 56 -3.44 0.64 -1.98
C LEU A 56 -4.83 1.14 -1.62
N ALA A 57 -4.90 2.16 -0.77
CA ALA A 57 -6.12 2.86 -0.43
C ALA A 57 -6.24 4.17 -1.22
N THR A 58 -7.43 4.44 -1.74
CA THR A 58 -7.69 5.63 -2.53
C THR A 58 -9.07 6.21 -2.27
N GLY A 59 -9.18 7.53 -2.27
CA GLY A 59 -10.47 8.23 -2.23
C GLY A 59 -11.12 8.41 -3.60
N LYS A 60 -10.50 7.88 -4.67
CA LYS A 60 -10.97 8.04 -6.04
C LYS A 60 -11.61 6.74 -6.54
N HIS A 61 -12.86 6.82 -6.95
CA HIS A 61 -13.54 5.72 -7.63
C HIS A 61 -12.91 5.38 -8.99
N SER A 62 -12.94 4.11 -9.38
CA SER A 62 -12.58 3.58 -10.71
C SER A 62 -13.17 2.17 -10.87
N PRO A 63 -13.50 1.68 -12.08
CA PRO A 63 -14.17 0.38 -12.25
C PRO A 63 -13.47 -0.85 -11.66
N HIS A 64 -12.13 -0.83 -11.56
CA HIS A 64 -11.34 -1.92 -10.98
C HIS A 64 -11.16 -1.81 -9.46
N ARG A 65 -11.66 -0.74 -8.84
CA ARG A 65 -11.50 -0.49 -7.40
C ARG A 65 -12.73 -0.99 -6.65
N ILE A 66 -12.49 -1.60 -5.50
CA ILE A 66 -13.54 -2.17 -4.66
C ILE A 66 -13.82 -1.21 -3.52
N TYR A 67 -15.09 -0.82 -3.33
CA TYR A 67 -15.47 0.05 -2.23
C TYR A 67 -15.24 -0.66 -0.90
N LEU A 68 -14.64 0.04 0.06
CA LEU A 68 -14.47 -0.45 1.42
C LEU A 68 -15.51 0.18 2.35
N ARG A 69 -15.33 1.47 2.67
CA ARG A 69 -16.22 2.31 3.49
C ARG A 69 -15.72 3.75 3.49
N ASP A 70 -16.55 4.69 3.95
CA ASP A 70 -16.17 6.08 4.24
C ASP A 70 -15.54 6.83 3.05
N GLY A 71 -15.97 6.48 1.83
CA GLY A 71 -15.44 7.05 0.59
C GLY A 71 -14.08 6.50 0.17
N ILE A 72 -13.55 5.48 0.86
CA ILE A 72 -12.28 4.84 0.55
C ILE A 72 -12.52 3.54 -0.22
N TRP A 73 -11.66 3.34 -1.22
CA TRP A 73 -11.64 2.19 -2.10
C TRP A 73 -10.30 1.46 -1.99
N ALA A 74 -10.32 0.14 -2.16
CA ALA A 74 -9.16 -0.69 -2.38
C ALA A 74 -8.78 -0.69 -3.86
N ASP A 75 -7.50 -0.48 -4.14
CA ASP A 75 -6.90 -0.51 -5.47
C ASP A 75 -5.86 -1.64 -5.50
N LEU A 76 -6.18 -2.74 -6.18
CA LEU A 76 -5.26 -3.85 -6.39
C LEU A 76 -4.17 -3.40 -7.36
N HIS A 77 -2.95 -3.27 -6.86
CA HIS A 77 -1.88 -2.57 -7.56
C HIS A 77 -0.77 -3.49 -8.09
N LEU A 78 -0.45 -4.57 -7.38
CA LEU A 78 0.45 -5.60 -7.89
C LEU A 78 -0.10 -6.97 -7.49
N LEU A 79 0.07 -7.98 -8.35
CA LEU A 79 -0.31 -9.36 -8.08
C LEU A 79 0.93 -10.25 -8.07
N TYR A 80 1.09 -11.08 -7.06
CA TYR A 80 2.16 -12.07 -6.99
C TYR A 80 1.78 -13.31 -7.80
N ARG A 81 2.52 -13.56 -8.90
CA ARG A 81 2.31 -14.73 -9.76
C ARG A 81 3.61 -15.12 -10.46
N GLY A 82 3.81 -16.43 -10.64
CA GLY A 82 5.02 -16.94 -11.28
C GLY A 82 6.31 -16.52 -10.55
N GLY A 83 6.27 -16.50 -9.21
CA GLY A 83 7.44 -16.21 -8.37
C GLY A 83 7.79 -14.73 -8.17
N SER A 84 6.99 -13.78 -8.66
CA SER A 84 7.25 -12.35 -8.48
C SER A 84 5.98 -11.51 -8.49
N PHE A 85 6.01 -10.32 -7.89
CA PHE A 85 4.97 -9.32 -8.13
C PHE A 85 4.97 -8.86 -9.59
N LYS A 86 3.77 -8.73 -10.15
CA LYS A 86 3.53 -8.27 -11.52
C LYS A 86 2.55 -7.10 -11.51
N PRO A 87 2.78 -6.07 -12.33
CA PRO A 87 1.81 -5.02 -12.54
C PRO A 87 0.58 -5.55 -13.28
N LEU A 88 -0.52 -4.82 -13.09
CA LEU A 88 -1.79 -4.92 -13.80
C LEU A 88 -1.91 -3.74 -14.78
N GLU A 89 -2.92 -3.78 -15.64
CA GLU A 89 -3.12 -2.76 -16.69
C GLU A 89 -3.28 -1.33 -16.14
N TRP A 90 -3.74 -1.19 -14.90
CA TRP A 90 -3.96 0.09 -14.22
C TRP A 90 -2.93 0.42 -13.14
N THR A 91 -1.90 -0.41 -12.96
CA THR A 91 -0.82 -0.13 -12.01
C THR A 91 -0.12 1.16 -12.39
N TYR A 92 0.10 2.05 -11.41
CA TYR A 92 0.86 3.26 -11.66
C TYR A 92 2.28 2.90 -12.12
N PRO A 93 2.82 3.53 -13.18
CA PRO A 93 4.08 3.13 -13.81
C PRO A 93 5.23 2.96 -12.82
N ASP A 94 5.28 3.82 -11.82
CA ASP A 94 6.28 3.80 -10.77
C ASP A 94 6.26 2.55 -9.90
N TYR A 95 5.08 2.03 -9.58
CA TYR A 95 4.92 0.80 -8.81
C TYR A 95 5.26 -0.43 -9.63
N GLY A 96 5.12 -0.35 -10.96
CA GLY A 96 5.52 -1.40 -11.90
C GLY A 96 7.02 -1.44 -12.20
N SER A 97 7.79 -0.47 -11.70
CA SER A 97 9.23 -0.40 -11.95
C SER A 97 9.99 -1.51 -11.22
N GLU A 98 11.06 -2.01 -11.83
CA GLU A 98 11.87 -3.10 -11.30
C GLU A 98 12.34 -2.88 -9.84
N PRO A 99 12.85 -1.70 -9.44
CA PRO A 99 13.25 -1.46 -8.05
C PRO A 99 12.10 -1.63 -7.03
N ILE A 100 10.87 -1.27 -7.42
CA ILE A 100 9.70 -1.38 -6.55
C ILE A 100 9.18 -2.81 -6.51
N ILE A 101 9.21 -3.53 -7.63
CA ILE A 101 8.91 -4.96 -7.66
C ILE A 101 9.88 -5.74 -6.77
N GLU A 102 11.18 -5.48 -6.85
CA GLU A 102 12.19 -6.08 -5.99
C GLU A 102 11.95 -5.77 -4.50
N LEU A 103 11.65 -4.51 -4.18
CA LEU A 103 11.31 -4.10 -2.82
C LEU A 103 10.10 -4.89 -2.29
N CYS A 104 9.02 -5.00 -3.09
CA CYS A 104 7.83 -5.76 -2.71
C CYS A 104 8.15 -7.25 -2.49
N ASN A 105 8.97 -7.86 -3.35
CA ASN A 105 9.40 -9.25 -3.17
C ASN A 105 10.18 -9.45 -1.85
N ARG A 106 11.09 -8.53 -1.49
CA ARG A 106 11.81 -8.59 -0.20
C ARG A 106 10.87 -8.42 1.00
N LEU A 107 9.91 -7.51 0.91
CA LEU A 107 8.90 -7.29 1.95
C LEU A 107 8.01 -8.52 2.13
N ARG A 108 7.67 -9.21 1.04
CA ARG A 108 6.89 -10.45 1.07
C ARG A 108 7.61 -11.59 1.81
N GLU A 109 8.89 -11.80 1.55
CA GLU A 109 9.64 -12.83 2.29
C GLU A 109 9.74 -12.49 3.79
N SER A 110 9.90 -11.20 4.11
CA SER A 110 9.84 -10.72 5.49
C SER A 110 8.47 -10.98 6.14
N LEU A 111 7.38 -10.74 5.41
CA LEU A 111 6.01 -11.03 5.86
C LEU A 111 5.80 -12.53 6.08
N LYS A 112 6.21 -13.37 5.13
CA LYS A 112 6.09 -14.84 5.21
C LYS A 112 6.77 -15.39 6.46
N ALA A 113 7.98 -14.92 6.78
CA ALA A 113 8.69 -15.31 8.00
C ALA A 113 7.94 -14.90 9.28
N ARG A 114 7.28 -13.73 9.30
CA ARG A 114 6.51 -13.24 10.45
C ARG A 114 5.22 -14.02 10.65
N LEU A 115 4.50 -14.33 9.57
CA LEU A 115 3.29 -15.14 9.64
C LEU A 115 3.59 -16.54 10.20
N LYS A 116 4.67 -17.17 9.72
CA LYS A 116 5.14 -18.45 10.27
C LYS A 116 5.44 -18.38 11.76
N LYS A 117 6.12 -17.31 12.22
CA LYS A 117 6.41 -17.11 13.66
C LYS A 117 5.14 -17.01 14.51
N ARG A 118 4.11 -16.32 14.02
CA ARG A 118 2.79 -16.23 14.68
C ARG A 118 2.06 -17.56 14.74
N GLU A 119 2.17 -18.38 13.70
CA GLU A 119 1.56 -19.73 13.69
C GLU A 119 2.28 -20.68 14.65
N THR A 120 3.59 -20.55 14.81
CA THR A 120 4.40 -21.38 15.72
C THR A 120 4.44 -20.87 17.16
N GLY A 121 4.05 -19.62 17.40
CA GLY A 121 3.97 -19.01 18.72
C GLY A 121 2.51 -18.95 19.17
N HIS A 122 2.10 -19.92 20.00
CA HIS A 122 1.01 -19.68 20.96
C HIS A 122 1.32 -18.38 21.70
N ASP A 123 0.32 -17.52 21.85
CA ASP A 123 0.41 -16.26 22.57
C ASP A 123 1.15 -16.44 23.92
N GLU A 124 2.30 -15.78 24.06
CA GLU A 124 2.89 -15.37 25.34
C GLU A 124 2.83 -13.85 25.44
#